data_AF-A0A1Z8KKN0-F1
#
_entry.id   AF-A0A1Z8KKN0-F1
#
_cell.length_a   1.000
_cell.length_b   1.000
_cell.length_c   1.000
_cell.angle_alpha   90.00
_cell.angle_beta   90.00
_cell.angle_gamma   90.00
#
_symmetry.space_group_name_H-M   'P 1'
#
loop_
_entity.id
_entity.type
_entity.pdbx_description
1 polymer ?
#
loop_
_entity_poly.entity_id
_entity_poly.type
_entity_poly.pdbx_seq_one_letter_code
_entity_poly.pdbx_strand_id
1 'polypeptide(L)'
;MYRLYYLGLIFLLGCDNSPVNDNIIDDNSSLISIAFGSISNNSLEINLNTSHEIGGFQFTISGATITSFYGGLSEQNGFSIASNPDTGIIIGYSLSGNSIPSGSNGILTNLNYINQNSNICISNVVLSDPNANSLNINSVGDCIEY
;
A
#
# COMPACT_ATOMS: atom_id res chain seq x y z
N MET A 1 12.65 61.40 7.68
CA MET A 1 11.18 61.46 7.62
C MET A 1 10.79 62.49 6.57
N TYR A 2 10.56 62.09 5.31
CA TYR A 2 9.62 62.67 4.34
C TYR A 2 9.50 61.67 3.17
N ARG A 3 8.26 61.24 2.90
CA ARG A 3 7.86 60.31 1.85
C ARG A 3 7.80 61.05 0.50
N LEU A 4 8.27 60.40 -0.57
CA LEU A 4 7.89 60.74 -1.95
C LEU A 4 7.01 59.61 -2.50
N TYR A 5 5.96 59.99 -3.23
CA TYR A 5 4.89 59.15 -3.77
C TYR A 5 4.92 59.17 -5.32
N TYR A 6 4.26 58.16 -5.91
CA TYR A 6 3.82 58.00 -7.32
C TYR A 6 4.89 57.49 -8.33
N LEU A 7 4.64 56.58 -9.27
CA LEU A 7 3.44 56.26 -10.07
C LEU A 7 3.52 54.78 -10.55
N GLY A 8 2.38 54.10 -10.63
CA GLY A 8 2.28 52.63 -10.70
C GLY A 8 2.63 51.95 -12.03
N LEU A 9 2.85 50.64 -11.92
CA LEU A 9 2.61 49.68 -13.00
C LEU A 9 1.70 48.58 -12.45
N ILE A 10 0.44 48.65 -12.87
CA ILE A 10 -0.58 47.63 -12.65
C ILE A 10 -0.29 46.51 -13.65
N PHE A 11 0.23 45.37 -13.20
CA PHE A 11 0.13 44.13 -13.96
C PHE A 11 -1.20 43.47 -13.61
N LEU A 12 -2.24 43.86 -14.32
CA LEU A 12 -3.48 43.09 -14.47
C LEU A 12 -3.44 42.38 -15.83
N LEU A 13 -2.94 41.15 -15.82
CA LEU A 13 -3.37 40.06 -16.69
C LEU A 13 -3.54 38.92 -15.70
N GLY A 14 -4.71 38.71 -15.10
CA GLY A 14 -5.99 38.47 -15.75
C GLY A 14 -6.45 37.17 -15.09
N CYS A 15 -7.47 37.27 -14.26
CA CYS A 15 -8.03 36.14 -13.54
C CYS A 15 -8.54 35.11 -14.55
N ASP A 16 -8.13 33.85 -14.42
CA ASP A 16 -9.03 32.80 -14.87
C ASP A 16 -10.09 32.65 -13.77
N ASN A 17 -11.12 33.49 -13.87
CA ASN A 17 -12.39 33.32 -13.15
C ASN A 17 -13.19 32.19 -13.81
N SER A 18 -12.52 31.07 -14.07
CA SER A 18 -13.24 29.82 -14.20
C SER A 18 -13.91 29.62 -12.84
N PRO A 19 -15.22 29.32 -12.76
CA PRO A 19 -15.69 28.68 -11.55
C PRO A 19 -14.78 27.47 -11.41
N VAL A 20 -13.88 27.47 -10.43
CA VAL A 20 -13.31 26.22 -9.94
C VAL A 20 -14.56 25.50 -9.50
N ASN A 21 -15.05 24.64 -10.39
CA ASN A 21 -15.83 23.53 -10.00
C ASN A 21 -14.91 22.78 -9.06
N ASP A 22 -15.00 23.13 -7.78
CA ASP A 22 -14.39 22.45 -6.66
C ASP A 22 -15.17 21.13 -6.45
N ASN A 23 -15.41 20.40 -7.55
CA ASN A 23 -15.33 18.96 -7.56
C ASN A 23 -13.84 18.61 -7.55
N ILE A 24 -13.10 19.13 -6.56
CA ILE A 24 -12.19 18.24 -5.86
C ILE A 24 -13.14 17.19 -5.28
N ILE A 25 -13.34 16.13 -6.06
CA ILE A 25 -13.69 14.85 -5.48
C ILE A 25 -12.54 14.64 -4.51
N ASP A 26 -12.77 14.92 -3.23
CA ASP A 26 -11.96 14.37 -2.16
C ASP A 26 -11.72 12.92 -2.60
N ASP A 27 -10.47 12.55 -2.91
CA ASP A 27 -10.11 11.20 -3.36
C ASP A 27 -10.36 10.25 -2.17
N ASN A 28 -11.63 9.96 -1.97
CA ASN A 28 -12.21 9.26 -0.84
C ASN A 28 -12.90 8.00 -1.36
N SER A 29 -12.45 7.48 -2.51
CA SER A 29 -13.06 6.33 -3.16
C SER A 29 -12.08 5.19 -3.48
N SER A 30 -10.76 5.42 -3.37
CA SER A 30 -9.77 4.36 -3.58
C SER A 30 -8.81 4.31 -2.40
N LEU A 31 -9.24 3.68 -1.31
CA LEU A 31 -8.35 3.35 -0.19
C LEU A 31 -7.75 1.95 -0.40
N ILE A 32 -6.44 1.89 -0.52
CA ILE A 32 -5.64 0.67 -0.53
C ILE A 32 -4.44 0.88 0.39
N SER A 33 -4.34 0.07 1.43
CA SER A 33 -3.21 0.10 2.37
C SER A 33 -2.73 -1.30 2.73
N ILE A 34 -1.42 -1.44 2.87
CA ILE A 34 -0.77 -2.64 3.39
C ILE A 34 0.12 -2.27 4.57
N ALA A 35 0.08 -3.03 5.66
CA ALA A 35 0.87 -2.73 6.84
C ALA A 35 1.14 -3.99 7.66
N PHE A 36 2.07 -3.92 8.61
CA PHE A 36 2.15 -4.93 9.65
C PHE A 36 0.92 -4.88 10.56
N GLY A 37 0.46 -6.06 10.98
CA GLY A 37 -0.56 -6.23 12.01
C GLY A 37 0.07 -6.57 13.36
N SER A 38 -0.47 -7.60 14.02
CA SER A 38 0.07 -8.11 15.27
C SER A 38 1.43 -8.78 15.05
N ILE A 39 2.31 -8.62 16.04
CA ILE A 39 3.69 -9.12 15.99
C ILE A 39 3.94 -9.95 17.25
N SER A 40 4.62 -11.06 17.06
CA SER A 40 5.15 -11.91 18.13
C SER A 40 6.58 -12.32 17.82
N ASN A 41 7.21 -13.07 18.72
CA ASN A 41 8.61 -13.51 18.58
C ASN A 41 8.89 -14.29 17.28
N ASN A 42 7.90 -14.99 16.74
CA ASN A 42 8.08 -15.88 15.59
C ASN A 42 7.00 -15.75 14.51
N SER A 43 6.00 -14.89 14.73
CA SER A 43 4.89 -14.68 13.79
C SER A 43 4.58 -13.20 13.62
N LEU A 44 4.22 -12.82 12.40
CA LEU A 44 3.97 -11.47 11.93
C LEU A 44 2.73 -11.47 11.03
N GLU A 45 1.79 -10.56 11.27
CA GLU A 45 0.65 -10.36 10.39
C GLU A 45 0.96 -9.32 9.31
N ILE A 46 0.51 -9.59 8.08
CA ILE A 46 0.40 -8.58 7.03
C ILE A 46 -1.08 -8.26 6.88
N ASN A 47 -1.45 -7.00 7.11
CA ASN A 47 -2.81 -6.50 6.96
C ASN A 47 -3.00 -5.83 5.59
N LEU A 48 -4.19 -6.02 5.02
CA LEU A 48 -4.67 -5.36 3.81
C LEU A 48 -6.01 -4.70 4.11
N ASN A 49 -6.15 -3.44 3.71
CA ASN A 49 -7.44 -2.79 3.54
C ASN A 49 -7.52 -2.31 2.10
N THR A 50 -8.56 -2.71 1.38
CA THR A 50 -8.70 -2.39 -0.04
C THR A 50 -10.15 -2.09 -0.39
N SER A 51 -10.34 -1.05 -1.18
CA SER A 51 -11.60 -0.70 -1.87
C SER A 51 -11.72 -1.35 -3.25
N HIS A 52 -10.68 -2.07 -3.70
CA HIS A 52 -10.57 -2.71 -5.01
C HIS A 52 -10.40 -4.22 -4.88
N GLU A 53 -10.82 -4.96 -5.89
CA GLU A 53 -10.47 -6.38 -6.01
C GLU A 53 -8.96 -6.53 -6.24
N ILE A 54 -8.33 -7.48 -5.54
CA ILE A 54 -6.91 -7.79 -5.72
C ILE A 54 -6.78 -9.11 -6.48
N GLY A 55 -6.21 -9.06 -7.68
CA GLY A 55 -5.86 -10.23 -8.49
C GLY A 55 -4.47 -10.80 -8.20
N GLY A 56 -3.59 -9.98 -7.62
CA GLY A 56 -2.22 -10.37 -7.30
C GLY A 56 -1.52 -9.32 -6.44
N PHE A 57 -0.55 -9.77 -5.65
CA PHE A 57 0.27 -8.88 -4.82
C PHE A 57 1.75 -9.28 -4.85
N GLN A 58 2.61 -8.28 -4.69
CA GLN A 58 4.03 -8.45 -4.42
C GLN A 58 4.45 -7.46 -3.35
N PHE A 59 5.35 -7.87 -2.46
CA PHE A 59 6.08 -6.98 -1.57
C PHE A 59 7.42 -7.61 -1.18
N THR A 60 8.30 -6.82 -0.59
CA THR A 60 9.58 -7.27 -0.05
C THR A 60 9.60 -7.06 1.45
N ILE A 61 9.99 -8.08 2.21
CA ILE A 61 10.30 -7.97 3.64
C ILE A 61 11.81 -7.95 3.82
N SER A 62 12.33 -6.90 4.45
CA SER A 62 13.73 -6.82 4.88
C SER A 62 13.85 -6.97 6.40
N GLY A 63 15.00 -7.43 6.89
CA GLY A 63 15.28 -7.57 8.33
C GLY A 63 14.77 -8.86 8.98
N ALA A 64 14.08 -9.71 8.21
CA ALA A 64 13.61 -11.01 8.64
C ALA A 64 13.71 -12.04 7.51
N THR A 65 13.96 -13.29 7.85
CA THR A 65 13.84 -14.42 6.92
C THR A 65 12.48 -15.08 7.11
N ILE A 66 11.64 -15.07 6.07
CA ILE A 66 10.32 -15.69 6.13
C ILE A 66 10.44 -17.20 5.90
N THR A 67 9.78 -17.99 6.76
CA THR A 67 9.87 -19.46 6.75
C THR A 67 8.58 -20.12 6.29
N SER A 68 7.42 -19.51 6.54
CA SER A 68 6.13 -20.01 6.05
C SER A 68 5.06 -18.93 6.03
N PHE A 69 3.98 -19.21 5.30
CA PHE A 69 2.79 -18.38 5.15
C PHE A 69 1.56 -19.19 5.52
N TYR A 70 0.55 -18.58 6.14
CA TYR A 70 -0.72 -19.27 6.44
C TYR A 70 -1.88 -18.30 6.65
N GLY A 71 -3.09 -18.78 6.35
CA GLY A 71 -4.35 -18.11 6.64
C GLY A 71 -4.53 -16.76 5.97
N GLY A 72 -5.46 -15.99 6.52
CA GLY A 72 -5.83 -14.66 6.03
C GLY A 72 -6.61 -14.69 4.72
N LEU A 73 -6.79 -13.51 4.14
CA LEU A 73 -7.51 -13.29 2.88
C LEU A 73 -6.89 -14.07 1.72
N SER A 74 -5.57 -14.30 1.74
CA SER A 74 -4.89 -15.07 0.69
C SER A 74 -5.41 -16.51 0.63
N GLU A 75 -5.32 -17.25 1.74
CA GLU A 75 -5.76 -18.64 1.78
C GLU A 75 -7.29 -18.75 1.57
N GLN A 76 -8.06 -17.85 2.19
CA GLN A 76 -9.52 -17.83 2.06
C GLN A 76 -10.01 -17.64 0.62
N ASN A 77 -9.27 -16.88 -0.19
CA ASN A 77 -9.60 -16.65 -1.60
C ASN A 77 -8.81 -17.57 -2.56
N GLY A 78 -8.11 -18.58 -2.04
CA GLY A 78 -7.40 -19.57 -2.86
C GLY A 78 -6.17 -19.01 -3.58
N PHE A 79 -5.47 -18.06 -2.96
CA PHE A 79 -4.17 -17.59 -3.43
C PHE A 79 -3.08 -18.55 -2.97
N SER A 80 -2.13 -18.80 -3.86
CA SER A 80 -0.83 -19.37 -3.54
C SER A 80 0.16 -18.24 -3.27
N ILE A 81 1.10 -18.48 -2.35
CA ILE A 81 2.17 -17.53 -2.04
C ILE A 81 3.52 -18.20 -2.34
N ALA A 82 4.35 -17.49 -3.08
CA ALA A 82 5.75 -17.83 -3.31
C ALA A 82 6.64 -16.78 -2.65
N SER A 83 7.83 -17.19 -2.21
CA SER A 83 8.82 -16.27 -1.65
C SER A 83 10.23 -16.67 -2.02
N ASN A 84 11.12 -15.68 -2.01
CA ASN A 84 12.55 -15.88 -2.11
C ASN A 84 13.20 -15.41 -0.78
N PRO A 85 13.66 -16.34 0.08
CA PRO A 85 14.26 -16.01 1.37
C PRO A 85 15.53 -15.15 1.28
N ASP A 86 16.28 -15.25 0.18
CA ASP A 86 17.53 -14.50 -0.01
C ASP A 86 17.27 -13.04 -0.34
N THR A 87 16.18 -12.75 -1.06
CA THR A 87 15.81 -11.38 -1.46
C THR A 87 14.69 -10.78 -0.63
N GLY A 88 13.98 -11.59 0.16
CA GLY A 88 12.79 -11.17 0.92
C GLY A 88 11.56 -10.90 0.05
N ILE A 89 11.60 -11.20 -1.25
CA ILE A 89 10.47 -10.98 -2.17
C ILE A 89 9.38 -12.01 -1.89
N ILE A 90 8.14 -11.55 -1.79
CA ILE A 90 6.94 -12.35 -1.59
C ILE A 90 5.93 -11.99 -2.68
N ILE A 91 5.34 -13.00 -3.30
CA ILE A 91 4.35 -12.85 -4.38
C ILE A 91 3.15 -13.74 -4.06
N GLY A 92 1.95 -13.16 -4.11
CA GLY A 92 0.69 -13.88 -4.01
C GLY A 92 -0.09 -13.83 -5.31
N TYR A 93 -0.59 -14.99 -5.75
CA TYR A 93 -1.31 -15.15 -7.02
C TYR A 93 -2.37 -16.26 -6.92
N SER A 94 -3.39 -16.21 -7.77
CA SER A 94 -4.34 -17.31 -7.95
C SER A 94 -4.21 -17.92 -9.34
N LEU A 95 -4.02 -19.25 -9.42
CA LEU A 95 -4.04 -19.98 -10.69
C LEU A 95 -5.46 -20.25 -11.21
N SER A 96 -6.47 -20.12 -10.34
CA SER A 96 -7.87 -20.32 -10.67
C SER A 96 -8.57 -19.03 -11.10
N GLY A 97 -7.86 -17.90 -11.12
CA GLY A 97 -8.44 -16.58 -11.42
C GLY A 97 -9.30 -16.01 -10.29
N ASN A 98 -9.13 -16.49 -9.05
CA ASN A 98 -9.79 -15.89 -7.89
C ASN A 98 -9.17 -14.53 -7.57
N SER A 99 -9.95 -13.68 -6.91
CA SER A 99 -9.51 -12.39 -6.40
C SER A 99 -9.86 -12.24 -4.92
N ILE A 100 -9.13 -11.38 -4.22
CA ILE A 100 -9.57 -10.89 -2.90
C ILE A 100 -10.62 -9.80 -3.16
N PRO A 101 -11.85 -9.90 -2.62
CA PRO A 101 -12.93 -8.97 -2.93
C PRO A 101 -12.64 -7.51 -2.56
N SER A 102 -13.21 -6.58 -3.32
CA SER A 102 -13.25 -5.17 -2.93
C SER A 102 -13.93 -4.97 -1.57
N GLY A 103 -13.45 -4.02 -0.78
CA GLY A 103 -13.93 -3.78 0.59
C GLY A 103 -13.32 -4.74 1.62
N SER A 104 -12.42 -5.64 1.22
CA SER A 104 -11.72 -6.51 2.16
C SER A 104 -10.84 -5.71 3.11
N ASN A 105 -10.96 -5.99 4.40
CA ASN A 105 -10.16 -5.42 5.46
C ASN A 105 -9.80 -6.50 6.48
N GLY A 106 -8.51 -6.75 6.67
CA GLY A 106 -8.01 -7.72 7.66
C GLY A 106 -6.64 -8.29 7.30
N ILE A 107 -6.33 -9.45 7.88
CA ILE A 107 -5.05 -10.13 7.66
C ILE A 107 -5.01 -10.67 6.23
N LEU A 108 -4.10 -10.15 5.41
CA LEU A 108 -3.78 -10.68 4.08
C LEU A 108 -3.18 -12.09 4.20
N THR A 109 -2.19 -12.23 5.07
CA THR A 109 -1.53 -13.50 5.39
C THR A 109 -0.75 -13.37 6.70
N ASN A 110 -0.54 -14.48 7.40
CA ASN A 110 0.37 -14.58 8.53
C ASN A 110 1.71 -15.13 8.05
N LEU A 111 2.80 -14.59 8.58
CA LEU A 111 4.17 -14.99 8.28
C LEU A 111 4.80 -15.60 9.53
N ASN A 112 5.40 -16.79 9.40
CA ASN A 112 6.42 -17.18 10.37
C ASN A 112 7.77 -16.68 9.90
N TYR A 113 8.59 -16.19 10.83
CA TYR A 113 9.87 -15.59 10.49
C TYR A 113 10.98 -15.90 11.50
N ILE A 114 12.21 -15.74 11.04
CA ILE A 114 13.41 -15.70 11.87
C ILE A 114 13.92 -14.27 11.80
N ASN A 115 14.00 -13.60 12.95
CA ASN A 115 14.51 -12.25 13.02
C ASN A 115 16.00 -12.21 12.64
N GLN A 116 16.39 -11.26 11.79
CA GLN A 116 17.79 -11.06 11.36
C GLN A 116 18.33 -9.69 11.76
N ASN A 117 17.47 -8.74 12.16
CA ASN A 117 17.87 -7.36 12.40
C ASN A 117 16.98 -6.68 13.47
N SER A 118 17.33 -5.47 13.91
CA SER A 118 16.52 -4.71 14.86
C SER A 118 15.31 -4.03 14.22
N ASN A 119 15.21 -4.05 12.89
CA ASN A 119 14.13 -3.42 12.15
C ASN A 119 13.65 -4.30 10.99
N ILE A 120 12.33 -4.47 10.88
CA ILE A 120 11.67 -5.21 9.78
C ILE A 120 10.79 -4.24 9.00
N CYS A 121 10.95 -4.19 7.68
CA CYS A 121 10.25 -3.24 6.80
C CYS A 121 9.50 -3.93 5.66
N ILE A 122 8.36 -3.36 5.27
CA ILE A 122 7.69 -3.68 4.00
C ILE A 122 8.16 -2.67 2.94
N SER A 123 8.53 -3.14 1.77
CA SER A 123 8.92 -2.28 0.65
C SER A 123 8.53 -2.90 -0.70
N ASN A 124 8.72 -2.14 -1.79
CA ASN A 124 8.46 -2.60 -3.17
C ASN A 124 7.07 -3.23 -3.35
N VAL A 125 6.06 -2.63 -2.72
CA VAL A 125 4.69 -3.12 -2.77
C VAL A 125 4.12 -2.87 -4.16
N VAL A 126 3.55 -3.91 -4.76
CA VAL A 126 2.78 -3.85 -6.00
C VAL A 126 1.50 -4.63 -5.79
N LEU A 127 0.36 -4.02 -6.09
CA LEU A 127 -0.94 -4.68 -6.09
C LEU A 127 -1.53 -4.56 -7.49
N SER A 128 -2.27 -5.58 -7.91
CA SER A 128 -2.93 -5.62 -9.21
C SER A 128 -4.40 -5.99 -9.07
N ASP A 129 -5.22 -5.49 -10.00
CA ASP A 129 -6.58 -5.96 -10.18
C ASP A 129 -6.60 -7.34 -10.89
N PRO A 130 -7.76 -8.01 -10.99
CA PRO A 130 -7.87 -9.30 -11.69
C PRO A 130 -7.52 -9.27 -13.19
N ASN A 131 -7.47 -8.07 -13.80
CA ASN A 131 -7.07 -7.86 -15.19
C ASN A 131 -5.57 -7.54 -15.33
N ALA A 132 -4.79 -7.69 -14.24
CA ALA A 132 -3.37 -7.37 -14.16
C ALA A 132 -3.02 -5.89 -14.35
N ASN A 133 -3.97 -4.97 -14.15
CA ASN A 133 -3.67 -3.55 -14.05
C ASN A 133 -3.11 -3.23 -12.67
N SER A 134 -2.05 -2.44 -12.60
CA SER A 134 -1.48 -2.00 -11.33
C SER A 134 -2.46 -1.07 -10.61
N LEU A 135 -2.59 -1.28 -9.29
CA LEU A 135 -3.37 -0.43 -8.40
C LEU A 135 -2.46 0.57 -7.69
N ASN A 136 -2.98 1.79 -7.47
CA ASN A 136 -2.29 2.81 -6.69
C ASN A 136 -2.45 2.51 -5.20
N ILE A 137 -1.34 2.43 -4.47
CA ILE A 137 -1.33 2.15 -3.03
C ILE A 137 -1.24 3.49 -2.29
N ASN A 138 -2.20 3.75 -1.41
CA ASN A 138 -2.26 5.01 -0.68
C ASN A 138 -1.33 5.01 0.53
N SER A 139 -1.14 3.85 1.16
CA SER A 139 -0.32 3.74 2.38
C SER A 139 0.37 2.39 2.49
N VAL A 140 1.65 2.45 2.85
CA VAL A 140 2.45 1.29 3.29
C VAL A 140 2.83 1.57 4.74
N GLY A 141 2.59 0.59 5.63
CA GLY A 141 2.89 0.72 7.04
C GLY A 141 4.38 0.93 7.31
N ASP A 142 4.67 1.58 8.43
CA ASP A 142 6.03 1.84 8.89
C ASP A 142 6.77 0.54 9.21
N CYS A 143 8.10 0.63 9.26
CA CYS A 143 8.90 -0.46 9.76
C CYS A 143 8.69 -0.68 11.26
N ILE A 144 8.90 -1.92 11.70
CA ILE A 144 8.74 -2.31 13.10
C ILE A 144 10.12 -2.46 13.74
N GLU A 145 10.32 -1.76 14.87
CA GLU A 145 11.53 -1.86 15.67
C GLU A 145 11.36 -2.95 16.74
N TYR A 146 12.40 -3.76 16.93
CA TYR A 146 12.44 -4.90 17.85
C TYR A 146 13.47 -4.71 18.97
#